data_AF-A0A5C6MVS7-F1
#
_entry.id   AF-A0A5C6MVS7-F1
#
_cell.length_a   1.000
_cell.length_b   1.000
_cell.length_c   1.000
_cell.angle_alpha   90.00
_cell.angle_beta   90.00
_cell.angle_gamma   90.00
#
_symmetry.space_group_name_H-M   'P 1'
#
loop_
_entity.id
_entity.type
_entity.pdbx_description
1 polymer ?
#
loop_
_entity_poly.entity_id
_entity_poly.type
_entity_poly.pdbx_seq_one_letter_code
_entity_poly.pdbx_strand_id
1 'polypeptide(L)' 'MEQEEVTASAVGRRVACDGERATVRYVGPIPPTAGLWLGVEWDHPSRGKHDGSHDGVQYFTCRQDAEVGV' A
#
# COMPACT_ATOMS: atom_id res chain seq x y z
N MET A 1 -24.85 1.36 -4.09
CA MET A 1 -24.10 0.08 -3.96
C MET A 1 -22.79 0.11 -4.76
N GLU A 2 -22.45 1.21 -5.45
CA GLU A 2 -21.30 1.29 -6.35
C GLU A 2 -19.96 1.67 -5.70
N GLN A 3 -19.95 2.20 -4.46
CA GLN A 3 -18.71 2.68 -3.81
C GLN A 3 -17.77 1.56 -3.34
N GLU A 4 -18.24 0.31 -3.25
CA GLU A 4 -17.44 -0.83 -2.79
C GLU A 4 -16.66 -1.50 -3.93
N GLU A 5 -17.12 -1.36 -5.18
CA GLU A 5 -16.49 -1.97 -6.37
C GLU A 5 -15.29 -1.15 -6.87
N VAL A 6 -15.29 0.17 -6.63
CA VAL A 6 -14.16 1.07 -6.96
C VAL A 6 -12.97 0.93 -6.00
N THR A 7 -13.17 0.49 -4.77
CA THR A 7 -12.08 0.41 -3.76
C THR A 7 -11.25 -0.85 -3.92
N ALA A 8 -11.88 -2.03 -4.04
CA ALA A 8 -11.15 -3.28 -4.26
C ALA A 8 -10.45 -3.32 -5.63
N SER A 9 -11.11 -2.78 -6.68
CA SER A 9 -10.54 -2.76 -8.03
C SER A 9 -9.31 -1.87 -8.18
N ALA A 10 -8.98 -1.04 -7.18
CA ALA A 10 -7.77 -0.23 -7.16
C ALA A 10 -6.53 -1.00 -6.69
N VAL A 11 -6.70 -2.08 -5.92
CA VAL A 11 -5.58 -2.94 -5.51
C VAL A 11 -4.93 -3.56 -6.76
N GLY A 12 -3.61 -3.55 -6.80
CA GLY A 12 -2.80 -3.99 -7.95
C GLY A 12 -2.56 -2.91 -9.00
N ARG A 13 -3.28 -1.77 -8.96
CA ARG A 13 -3.03 -0.67 -9.90
C ARG A 13 -1.68 -0.01 -9.64
N ARG A 14 -1.09 0.48 -10.73
CA ARG A 14 0.16 1.24 -10.73
C ARG A 14 -0.15 2.73 -10.59
N VAL A 15 0.54 3.39 -9.67
CA VAL A 15 0.41 4.83 -9.41
C VAL A 15 1.78 5.50 -9.48
N ALA A 16 1.79 6.81 -9.74
CA ALA A 16 2.99 7.64 -9.73
C ALA A 16 2.77 8.85 -8.83
N CYS A 17 3.75 9.18 -8.01
CA CYS A 17 3.74 10.34 -7.12
C CYS A 17 5.16 10.89 -7.00
N ASP A 18 5.36 12.18 -7.25
CA ASP A 18 6.66 12.85 -7.28
C ASP A 18 7.72 12.14 -8.14
N GLY A 19 7.33 11.67 -9.33
CA GLY A 19 8.24 10.99 -10.27
C GLY A 19 8.53 9.51 -9.95
N GLU A 20 8.06 9.01 -8.82
CA GLU A 20 8.32 7.66 -8.33
C GLU A 20 7.06 6.79 -8.42
N ARG A 21 7.23 5.49 -8.68
CA ARG A 21 6.13 4.56 -9.00
C ARG A 21 5.86 3.59 -7.85
N ALA A 22 4.59 3.20 -7.70
CA ALA A 22 4.15 2.23 -6.70
C ALA A 22 3.00 1.33 -7.19
N THR A 23 2.79 0.22 -6.49
CA THR A 23 1.58 -0.62 -6.59
C THR A 23 0.67 -0.33 -5.41
N VAL A 24 -0.62 -0.14 -5.66
CA VAL A 24 -1.63 -0.13 -4.60
C VAL A 24 -1.76 -1.53 -4.02
N ARG A 25 -1.56 -1.67 -2.71
CA ARG A 25 -1.69 -2.93 -1.97
C ARG A 25 -2.90 -2.99 -1.06
N TYR A 26 -3.41 -1.83 -0.67
CA TYR A 26 -4.55 -1.72 0.24
C TYR A 26 -5.39 -0.50 -0.10
N VAL A 27 -6.72 -0.67 -0.06
CA VAL A 27 -7.68 0.43 -0.11
C VAL A 27 -8.70 0.19 1.00
N GLY A 28 -8.77 1.08 1.97
CA GLY A 28 -9.72 0.90 3.08
C GLY A 28 -9.48 1.82 4.28
N PRO A 29 -10.32 1.71 5.31
CA PRO A 29 -10.19 2.50 6.54
C PRO A 29 -9.06 1.98 7.43
N ILE A 30 -8.37 2.90 8.11
CA ILE A 30 -7.31 2.59 9.10
C ILE A 30 -7.70 3.22 10.44
N PRO A 31 -8.39 2.53 11.35
CA PRO A 31 -8.73 3.11 12.65
C PRO A 31 -7.47 3.50 13.45
N PRO A 32 -7.50 4.58 14.25
CA PRO A 32 -8.64 5.49 14.48
C PRO A 32 -8.74 6.65 13.46
N THR A 33 -7.97 6.61 12.38
CA THR A 33 -7.97 7.68 11.38
C THR A 33 -9.31 7.76 10.64
N ALA A 34 -9.67 8.96 10.18
CA ALA A 34 -10.87 9.17 9.37
C ALA A 34 -10.58 8.99 7.88
N GLY A 35 -11.57 8.48 7.13
CA GLY A 35 -11.53 8.37 5.68
C GLY A 35 -10.94 7.06 5.14
N LEU A 36 -10.75 7.03 3.82
CA LEU A 36 -10.17 5.90 3.09
C LEU A 36 -8.68 6.15 2.85
N TRP A 37 -7.88 5.12 3.07
CA TRP A 37 -6.45 5.13 2.86
C TRP A 37 -6.05 4.26 1.68
N LEU A 38 -5.00 4.71 1.01
CA LEU A 38 -4.33 3.97 -0.04
C LEU A 38 -2.97 3.48 0.49
N GLY A 39 -2.89 2.21 0.83
CA GLY A 39 -1.61 1.56 1.12
C GLY A 39 -0.90 1.26 -0.19
N VAL A 40 0.33 1.75 -0.35
CA VAL A 40 1.13 1.57 -1.56
C VAL A 40 2.48 0.95 -1.24
N GLU A 41 2.94 0.08 -2.13
CA GLU A 41 4.30 -0.46 -2.15
C GLU A 41 5.08 0.25 -3.25
N TRP A 42 6.10 1.03 -2.86
CA TRP A 42 6.98 1.72 -3.81
C TRP A 42 7.89 0.74 -4.53
N ASP A 43 8.19 1.03 -5.79
CA ASP A 43 9.21 0.28 -6.55
C ASP A 43 10.60 0.54 -5.99
N HIS A 44 10.85 1.77 -5.52
CA HIS A 44 12.10 2.14 -4.88
C HIS A 44 12.05 1.77 -3.38
N PRO A 45 12.87 0.83 -2.89
CA PRO A 45 12.72 0.27 -1.54
C PRO A 45 12.94 1.30 -0.43
N SER A 46 13.84 2.28 -0.63
CA SER A 46 14.10 3.32 0.37
C SER A 46 13.01 4.39 0.50
N ARG A 47 12.00 4.40 -0.39
CA ARG A 47 10.90 5.38 -0.34
C ARG A 47 9.78 4.96 0.60
N GLY A 48 9.65 3.66 0.89
CA GLY A 48 8.68 3.13 1.84
C GLY A 48 8.92 3.67 3.24
N LYS A 49 7.87 4.24 3.86
CA LYS A 49 7.93 4.70 5.27
C LYS A 49 7.48 3.63 6.26
N HIS A 50 6.72 2.65 5.79
CA HIS A 50 6.05 1.64 6.59
C HIS A 50 6.09 0.28 5.87
N ASP A 51 5.99 -0.80 6.64
CA ASP A 51 5.93 -2.19 6.16
C ASP A 51 4.50 -2.66 5.82
N GLY A 52 3.55 -1.73 5.83
CA GLY A 52 2.13 -1.98 5.61
C GLY A 52 1.33 -2.29 6.88
N SER A 53 1.91 -2.05 8.06
CA SER A 53 1.21 -2.07 9.35
C SER A 53 0.94 -0.66 9.90
N HIS A 54 -0.08 -0.54 10.77
CA HIS A 54 -0.36 0.64 11.57
C HIS A 54 -0.88 0.20 12.94
N ASP A 55 -0.29 0.73 14.03
CA ASP A 55 -0.65 0.42 15.42
C ASP A 55 -0.77 -1.09 15.73
N GLY A 56 0.17 -1.89 15.21
CA GLY A 56 0.21 -3.34 15.43
C GLY A 56 -0.76 -4.16 14.56
N VAL A 57 -1.55 -3.52 13.70
CA VAL A 57 -2.43 -4.18 12.74
C VAL A 57 -1.76 -4.22 11.36
N GLN A 58 -1.64 -5.40 10.76
CA GLN A 58 -1.12 -5.57 9.40
C GLN A 58 -2.25 -5.39 8.36
N TYR A 59 -2.08 -4.46 7.43
CA TYR A 59 -3.05 -4.21 6.36
C TYR A 59 -2.62 -4.82 5.03
N PHE A 60 -1.32 -4.80 4.74
CA PHE A 60 -0.70 -5.46 3.59
C PHE A 60 0.77 -5.73 3.87
N THR A 61 1.39 -6.68 3.19
CA THR A 61 2.83 -6.94 3.32
C THR A 61 3.56 -6.34 2.13
N CYS A 62 4.58 -5.52 2.40
CA CYS A 62 5.51 -5.08 1.36
C CYS A 62 6.38 -6.26 0.92
N ARG A 63 6.75 -6.31 -0.35
CA ARG A 63 7.88 -7.13 -0.78
C ARG A 63 9.10 -6.75 0.06
N GLN A 64 9.57 -7.68 0.89
CA GLN A 64 10.95 -7.59 1.36
C GLN A 64 11.80 -7.80 0.12
N ASP A 65 12.68 -6.85 -0.20
CA ASP A 65 13.85 -7.16 -1.01
C ASP A 65 14.67 -8.15 -0.18
N ALA A 66 14.26 -9.42 -0.23
CA ALA A 66 15.11 -10.53 0.13
C ALA A 66 16.17 -10.55 -0.97
N GLU A 67 17.21 -9.73 -0.79
CA GLU A 67 18.52 -10.07 -1.30
C GLU A 67 18.87 -11.39 -0.61
N VAL A 68 18.48 -12.50 -1.26
CA VAL A 68 19.05 -13.82 -1.00
C VAL A 68 20.49 -13.76 -1.50
N GLY A 69 21.34 -13.08 -0.72
CA GLY A 69 22.77 -13.27 -0.78
C GLY A 69 23.07 -14.69 -0.31
N VAL A 70 23.30 -15.57 -1.28
CA VAL A 70 24.14 -16.76 -1.08
C VAL A 70 25.60 -16.36 -1.19
#